data_AF-A0A832G2R3-F1
#
_entry.id   AF-A0A832G2R3-F1
#
_cell.length_a   1.000
_cell.length_b   1.000
_cell.length_c   1.000
_cell.angle_alpha   90.00
_cell.angle_beta   90.00
_cell.angle_gamma   90.00
#
_symmetry.space_group_name_H-M   'P 1'
#
loop_
_entity.id
_entity.type
_entity.pdbx_description
1 polymer ?
#
loop_
_entity_poly.entity_id
_entity_poly.type
_entity_poly.pdbx_seq_one_letter_code
_entity_poly.pdbx_strand_id
1 'polypeptide(L)'
;MIDFLIIFNCLEKKSSQFRGQSLFISELFVHELSIAQNIIQIVNSSVEEDKLGLVEMIALKIGLMSNVLTDSLQFSYASIAENTPLKNSRLDIELLPIKIRCNDCNEINTTNDFIFSCPNCKSPAINVIGGDEIIISSIHLKDESG
;
A
#
# COMPACT_ATOMS: atom_id res chain seq x y z
N MET A 1 15.17 9.03 -12.95
CA MET A 1 14.98 8.35 -14.26
C MET A 1 14.85 6.88 -13.92
N ILE A 2 13.64 6.33 -13.97
CA ILE A 2 13.39 4.94 -13.55
C ILE A 2 14.14 4.05 -14.56
N ASP A 3 15.02 3.18 -14.06
CA ASP A 3 15.77 2.28 -14.94
C ASP A 3 14.80 1.35 -15.65
N PHE A 4 14.71 1.48 -16.98
CA PHE A 4 13.91 0.59 -17.83
C PHE A 4 14.26 -0.89 -17.58
N LEU A 5 15.50 -1.15 -17.14
CA LEU A 5 15.99 -2.47 -16.76
C LEU A 5 15.26 -3.06 -15.55
N ILE A 6 14.89 -2.25 -14.55
CA ILE A 6 14.16 -2.71 -13.35
C ILE A 6 12.73 -3.09 -13.73
N ILE A 7 12.07 -2.25 -14.54
CA ILE A 7 10.72 -2.52 -15.04
C ILE A 7 10.73 -3.82 -15.87
N PHE A 8 11.69 -3.96 -16.80
CA PHE A 8 11.79 -5.13 -17.66
C PHE A 8 12.06 -6.44 -16.89
N ASN A 9 13.01 -6.42 -15.94
CA ASN A 9 13.36 -7.60 -15.14
C ASN A 9 12.22 -8.01 -14.18
N CYS A 10 11.44 -7.04 -13.69
CA CYS A 10 10.21 -7.32 -12.94
C CYS A 10 9.10 -7.95 -13.79
N LEU A 11 8.90 -7.45 -15.02
CA LEU A 11 7.88 -7.98 -15.93
C LEU A 11 8.18 -9.43 -16.33
N GLU A 12 9.45 -9.82 -16.48
CA GLU A 12 9.83 -11.21 -16.74
C GLU A 12 9.48 -12.14 -15.56
N LYS A 13 9.71 -11.73 -14.31
CA LYS A 13 9.41 -12.54 -13.12
C LYS A 13 7.92 -12.87 -12.93
N LYS A 14 7.00 -12.02 -13.43
CA LYS A 14 5.54 -12.22 -13.34
C LYS A 14 4.92 -12.92 -14.56
N SER A 15 5.69 -13.10 -15.65
CA SER A 15 5.20 -13.59 -16.95
C SER A 15 4.83 -15.08 -17.00
N SER A 16 5.25 -15.89 -16.01
CA SER A 16 4.94 -17.33 -15.98
C SER A 16 3.50 -17.64 -15.56
N GLN A 17 2.77 -16.70 -14.95
CA GLN A 17 1.46 -16.98 -14.33
C GLN A 17 0.25 -16.43 -15.10
N PHE A 18 0.42 -15.48 -16.03
CA PHE A 18 -0.71 -14.83 -16.72
C PHE A 18 -0.47 -14.71 -18.23
N ARG A 19 -0.87 -15.75 -18.97
CA ARG A 19 -0.97 -15.70 -20.45
C ARG A 19 -2.14 -14.80 -20.85
N GLY A 20 -1.87 -13.60 -21.37
CA GLY A 20 -2.81 -12.89 -22.26
C GLY A 20 -3.16 -11.41 -21.98
N GLN A 21 -2.59 -10.72 -20.99
CA GLN A 21 -2.95 -9.31 -20.69
C GLN A 21 -1.72 -8.40 -20.50
N SER A 22 -0.94 -8.19 -21.56
CA SER A 22 0.32 -7.43 -21.52
C SER A 22 0.17 -5.95 -21.14
N LEU A 23 -0.80 -5.22 -21.71
CA LEU A 23 -0.92 -3.77 -21.48
C LEU A 23 -1.42 -3.40 -20.07
N PHE A 24 -2.44 -4.09 -19.57
CA PHE A 24 -3.08 -3.76 -18.27
C PHE A 24 -2.14 -4.00 -17.08
N ILE A 25 -1.25 -5.00 -17.20
CA ILE A 25 -0.23 -5.29 -16.19
C ILE A 25 0.80 -4.16 -16.11
N SER A 26 1.13 -3.50 -17.23
CA SER A 26 2.11 -2.41 -17.22
C SER A 26 1.62 -1.19 -16.45
N GLU A 27 0.35 -0.79 -16.62
CA GLU A 27 -0.21 0.39 -15.94
C GLU A 27 -0.36 0.17 -14.44
N LEU A 28 -0.86 -1.01 -14.06
CA LEU A 28 -1.01 -1.43 -12.67
C LEU A 28 0.37 -1.49 -11.99
N PHE A 29 1.33 -2.16 -12.61
CA PHE A 29 2.69 -2.23 -12.10
C PHE A 29 3.33 -0.84 -11.91
N VAL A 30 3.09 0.11 -12.82
CA VAL A 30 3.56 1.51 -12.68
C VAL A 30 2.86 2.22 -11.51
N HIS A 31 1.56 1.98 -11.30
CA HIS A 31 0.82 2.51 -10.16
C HIS A 31 1.44 2.06 -8.83
N GLU A 32 1.58 0.75 -8.60
CA GLU A 32 2.16 0.26 -7.34
C GLU A 32 3.66 0.58 -7.19
N LEU A 33 4.41 0.62 -8.30
CA LEU A 33 5.81 1.05 -8.27
C LEU A 33 5.95 2.50 -7.78
N SER A 34 5.07 3.40 -8.22
CA SER A 34 5.07 4.79 -7.76
C SER A 34 4.79 4.92 -6.26
N ILE A 35 3.88 4.10 -5.73
CA ILE A 35 3.58 4.02 -4.30
C ILE A 35 4.79 3.49 -3.53
N ALA A 36 5.40 2.41 -4.02
CA ALA A 36 6.59 1.82 -3.41
C ALA A 36 7.75 2.82 -3.33
N GLN A 37 7.98 3.59 -4.40
CA GLN A 37 9.00 4.64 -4.44
C GLN A 37 8.72 5.73 -3.40
N ASN A 38 7.47 6.16 -3.28
CA ASN A 38 7.07 7.15 -2.28
C ASN A 38 7.30 6.63 -0.85
N ILE A 39 6.98 5.36 -0.58
CA ILE A 39 7.25 4.73 0.72
C ILE A 39 8.75 4.77 1.05
N ILE A 40 9.63 4.38 0.12
CA ILE A 40 11.09 4.46 0.32
C ILE A 40 11.53 5.90 0.60
N GLN A 41 11.00 6.88 -0.14
CA GLN A 41 11.33 8.29 0.09
C GLN A 41 10.91 8.77 1.48
N ILE A 42 9.71 8.40 1.95
CA ILE A 42 9.25 8.74 3.29
C ILE A 42 10.15 8.11 4.35
N VAL A 43 10.48 6.83 4.22
CA VAL A 43 11.34 6.12 5.18
C VAL A 43 12.74 6.75 5.23
N ASN A 44 13.34 7.01 4.07
CA ASN A 44 14.63 7.70 3.97
C ASN A 44 14.62 9.10 4.60
N SER A 45 13.47 9.77 4.62
CA SER A 45 13.31 11.09 5.23
C SER A 45 12.98 11.02 6.73
N SER A 46 12.50 9.87 7.21
CA SER A 46 12.00 9.69 8.58
C SER A 46 13.00 8.97 9.49
N VAL A 47 13.99 8.28 8.92
CA VAL A 47 14.99 7.48 9.63
C VAL A 47 16.38 8.05 9.32
N GLU A 48 17.23 8.12 10.34
CA GLU A 48 18.64 8.54 10.17
C GLU A 48 19.38 7.61 9.20
N GLU A 49 20.24 8.16 8.35
CA GLU A 49 20.88 7.44 7.24
C GLU A 49 21.67 6.19 7.70
N ASP A 50 22.33 6.28 8.85
CA ASP A 50 23.08 5.19 9.49
C ASP A 50 22.18 4.07 10.05
N LYS A 51 20.93 4.39 10.36
CA LYS A 51 19.92 3.46 10.88
C LYS A 51 19.02 2.85 9.80
N LEU A 52 19.09 3.31 8.54
CA LEU A 52 18.26 2.77 7.46
C LEU A 52 18.46 1.26 7.26
N GLY A 53 19.69 0.76 7.45
CA GLY A 53 19.98 -0.66 7.37
C GLY A 53 19.40 -1.51 8.51
N LEU A 54 18.91 -0.87 9.58
CA LEU A 54 18.27 -1.51 10.72
C LEU A 54 16.74 -1.59 10.57
N VAL A 55 16.15 -0.93 9.58
CA VAL A 55 14.71 -1.04 9.33
C VAL A 55 14.37 -2.49 9.01
N GLU A 56 13.48 -3.09 9.81
CA GLU A 56 13.03 -4.47 9.60
C GLU A 56 11.60 -4.53 9.05
N MET A 57 10.76 -3.56 9.40
CA MET A 57 9.35 -3.57 9.06
C MET A 57 8.80 -2.15 8.93
N ILE A 58 8.00 -1.93 7.89
CA ILE A 58 7.23 -0.70 7.67
C ILE A 58 5.75 -1.09 7.73
N ALA A 59 5.06 -0.63 8.77
CA ALA A 59 3.64 -0.91 8.96
C ALA A 59 2.80 0.07 8.14
N LEU A 60 2.04 -0.46 7.19
CA LEU A 60 1.14 0.28 6.31
C LEU A 60 -0.32 0.01 6.70
N LYS A 61 -1.14 1.05 6.63
CA LYS A 61 -2.59 0.95 6.63
C LYS A 61 -3.11 1.36 5.26
N ILE A 62 -3.85 0.49 4.59
CA ILE A 62 -4.34 0.68 3.23
C ILE A 62 -5.86 0.55 3.22
N GLY A 63 -6.57 1.60 2.81
CA GLY A 63 -8.02 1.59 2.68
C GLY A 63 -8.51 0.66 1.57
N LEU A 64 -9.62 -0.05 1.81
CA LEU A 64 -10.23 -0.98 0.84
C LEU A 64 -10.63 -0.32 -0.50
N MET A 65 -10.84 0.99 -0.53
CA MET A 65 -11.17 1.79 -1.72
C MET A 65 -9.96 2.48 -2.34
N SER A 66 -8.74 2.26 -1.81
CA SER A 66 -7.51 2.85 -2.36
C SER A 66 -7.12 2.29 -3.74
N ASN A 67 -7.77 1.21 -4.19
CA ASN A 67 -7.46 0.48 -5.42
C ASN A 67 -6.01 -0.05 -5.50
N VAL A 68 -5.33 -0.19 -4.37
CA VAL A 68 -3.97 -0.74 -4.30
C VAL A 68 -4.02 -2.26 -4.27
N LEU A 69 -3.29 -2.90 -5.18
CA LEU A 69 -3.03 -4.33 -5.08
C LEU A 69 -1.84 -4.60 -4.15
N THR A 70 -2.14 -5.07 -2.94
CA THR A 70 -1.14 -5.30 -1.88
C THR A 70 0.00 -6.19 -2.31
N ASP A 71 -0.29 -7.27 -3.06
CA ASP A 71 0.73 -8.21 -3.54
C ASP A 71 1.64 -7.56 -4.58
N SER A 72 1.08 -6.74 -5.48
CA SER A 72 1.85 -5.96 -6.44
C SER A 72 2.69 -4.90 -5.74
N LEU A 73 2.16 -4.24 -4.70
CA LEU A 73 2.89 -3.25 -3.92
C LEU A 73 4.08 -3.88 -3.18
N GLN A 74 3.87 -5.00 -2.50
CA GLN A 74 4.94 -5.73 -1.83
C GLN A 74 6.03 -6.17 -2.81
N PHE A 75 5.64 -6.69 -3.97
CA PHE A 75 6.59 -7.09 -5.01
C PHE A 75 7.37 -5.89 -5.58
N SER A 76 6.68 -4.81 -5.91
CA SER A 76 7.30 -3.57 -6.42
C SER A 76 8.26 -2.99 -5.40
N TYR A 77 7.85 -2.95 -4.12
CA TYR A 77 8.69 -2.53 -3.00
C TYR A 77 9.94 -3.37 -2.86
N ALA A 78 9.82 -4.70 -2.76
CA ALA A 78 10.97 -5.59 -2.62
C ALA A 78 11.96 -5.41 -3.78
N SER A 79 11.44 -5.25 -5.00
CA SER A 79 12.26 -5.09 -6.20
C SER A 79 13.09 -3.80 -6.22
N ILE A 80 12.54 -2.69 -5.73
CA ILE A 80 13.30 -1.43 -5.63
C ILE A 80 14.16 -1.36 -4.36
N ALA A 81 13.73 -2.00 -3.26
CA ALA A 81 14.43 -2.00 -1.99
C ALA A 81 15.75 -2.79 -2.05
N GLU A 82 15.84 -3.81 -2.91
CA GLU A 82 17.03 -4.66 -3.13
C GLU A 82 18.34 -3.86 -3.27
N ASN A 83 18.28 -2.71 -3.95
CA ASN A 83 19.43 -1.84 -4.21
C ASN A 83 19.55 -0.66 -3.24
N THR A 84 18.97 -0.77 -2.04
CA THR A 84 18.95 0.28 -1.01
C THR A 84 19.32 -0.31 0.36
N PRO A 85 19.60 0.52 1.38
CA PRO A 85 19.75 0.03 2.76
C PRO A 85 18.53 -0.74 3.29
N LEU A 86 17.34 -0.52 2.71
CA LEU A 86 16.07 -1.14 3.10
C LEU A 86 15.89 -2.58 2.58
N LYS A 87 16.88 -3.18 1.88
CA LYS A 87 16.78 -4.51 1.27
C LYS A 87 16.31 -5.66 2.19
N ASN A 88 16.51 -5.52 3.51
CA ASN A 88 16.13 -6.52 4.51
C ASN A 88 14.78 -6.24 5.18
N SER A 89 14.15 -5.11 4.85
CA SER A 89 12.88 -4.69 5.43
C SER A 89 11.70 -5.23 4.64
N ARG A 90 10.54 -5.33 5.31
CA ARG A 90 9.28 -5.78 4.71
C ARG A 90 8.16 -4.77 4.95
N LEU A 91 7.15 -4.82 4.09
CA LEU A 91 5.88 -4.13 4.32
C LEU A 91 4.96 -5.04 5.14
N ASP A 92 4.42 -4.53 6.23
CA ASP A 92 3.34 -5.16 6.98
C ASP A 92 2.06 -4.37 6.71
N ILE A 93 1.04 -5.00 6.08
CA ILE A 93 -0.11 -4.28 5.53
C ILE A 93 -1.38 -4.64 6.30
N GLU A 94 -2.00 -3.64 6.90
CA GLU A 94 -3.33 -3.69 7.50
C GLU A 94 -4.35 -3.04 6.55
N LEU A 95 -5.46 -3.74 6.25
CA LEU A 95 -6.53 -3.17 5.44
C LEU A 95 -7.50 -2.36 6.31
N LEU A 96 -7.78 -1.12 5.93
CA LEU A 96 -8.74 -0.25 6.61
C LEU A 96 -10.14 -0.38 5.99
N PRO A 97 -11.18 -0.54 6.82
CA PRO A 97 -12.55 -0.62 6.34
C PRO A 97 -13.00 0.71 5.73
N ILE A 98 -14.03 0.64 4.89
CA ILE A 98 -14.71 1.83 4.37
C ILE A 98 -15.41 2.52 5.54
N LYS A 99 -15.17 3.83 5.72
CA LYS A 99 -15.85 4.62 6.73
C LYS A 99 -16.94 5.46 6.08
N ILE A 100 -18.16 5.38 6.60
CA ILE A 100 -19.31 6.14 6.11
C ILE A 100 -19.90 7.01 7.22
N ARG A 101 -20.50 8.13 6.83
CA ARG A 101 -21.32 9.00 7.69
C ARG A 101 -22.72 9.11 7.10
N CYS A 102 -23.75 8.88 7.90
CA CYS A 102 -25.13 9.15 7.48
C CYS A 102 -25.46 10.64 7.62
N ASN A 103 -26.08 11.25 6.61
CA ASN A 103 -26.47 12.65 6.66
C ASN A 103 -27.77 12.90 7.45
N ASP A 104 -28.57 11.85 7.69
CA ASP A 104 -29.85 11.97 8.39
C ASP A 104 -29.71 11.73 9.91
N CYS A 105 -28.90 10.74 10.32
CA CYS A 105 -28.69 10.44 11.74
C CYS A 105 -27.28 10.79 12.26
N ASN A 106 -26.37 11.29 11.40
CA ASN A 106 -24.99 11.64 11.72
C ASN A 106 -24.09 10.51 12.26
N GLU A 107 -24.60 9.27 12.31
CA GLU A 107 -23.83 8.12 12.76
C GLU A 107 -22.66 7.82 11.80
N ILE A 108 -21.52 7.43 12.38
CA ILE A 108 -20.35 6.96 11.64
C ILE A 108 -20.24 5.45 11.79
N ASN A 109 -20.17 4.75 10.66
CA ASN A 109 -20.05 3.30 10.62
C ASN A 109 -18.86 2.88 9.75
N THR A 110 -18.35 1.68 10.00
CA THR A 110 -17.32 1.05 9.18
C THR A 110 -17.85 -0.23 8.55
N THR A 111 -17.40 -0.53 7.32
CA THR A 111 -17.80 -1.72 6.58
C THR A 111 -16.68 -2.22 5.69
N ASN A 112 -16.65 -3.53 5.47
CA ASN A 112 -15.76 -4.16 4.49
C ASN A 112 -16.44 -4.33 3.12
N ASP A 113 -17.76 -4.18 3.07
CA ASP A 113 -18.58 -4.34 1.88
C ASP A 113 -19.22 -3.01 1.46
N PHE A 114 -19.65 -2.93 0.20
CA PHE A 114 -20.46 -1.82 -0.29
C PHE A 114 -21.81 -1.78 0.41
N ILE A 115 -22.03 -0.74 1.20
CA ILE A 115 -23.31 -0.46 1.86
C ILE A 115 -24.03 0.63 1.08
N PHE A 116 -25.33 0.43 0.82
CA PHE A 116 -26.19 1.40 0.14
C PHE A 116 -27.15 2.15 1.09
N SER A 117 -27.15 1.82 2.39
CA SER A 117 -28.01 2.46 3.39
C SER A 117 -27.41 2.44 4.79
N CYS A 118 -27.71 3.45 5.60
CA CYS A 118 -27.25 3.55 6.97
C CYS A 118 -27.70 2.33 7.81
N PRO A 119 -26.80 1.65 8.55
CA PRO A 119 -27.17 0.49 9.36
C PRO A 119 -28.18 0.84 10.47
N ASN A 120 -28.09 2.07 10.99
CA ASN A 120 -28.87 2.58 12.11
C ASN A 120 -30.28 3.02 11.69
N CYS A 121 -30.41 4.01 10.80
CA CYS A 121 -31.71 4.58 10.42
C CYS A 121 -32.25 4.12 9.06
N LYS A 122 -31.53 3.25 8.33
CA LYS A 122 -31.86 2.75 6.98
C LYS A 122 -31.94 3.82 5.88
N SER A 123 -31.54 5.06 6.16
CA SER A 123 -31.47 6.11 5.16
C SER A 123 -30.44 5.79 4.06
N PRO A 124 -30.74 6.03 2.78
CA PRO A 124 -29.77 5.95 1.70
C PRO A 124 -28.82 7.16 1.66
N ALA A 125 -29.06 8.21 2.44
CA ALA A 125 -28.24 9.41 2.49
C ALA A 125 -26.95 9.16 3.29
N ILE A 126 -26.02 8.41 2.71
CA ILE A 126 -24.71 8.08 3.28
C ILE A 126 -23.60 8.69 2.43
N ASN A 127 -22.57 9.20 3.10
CA ASN A 127 -21.35 9.72 2.50
C ASN A 127 -20.16 8.86 2.92
N VAL A 128 -19.31 8.48 1.97
CA VAL A 128 -18.01 7.86 2.27
C VAL A 128 -17.07 8.97 2.77
N ILE A 129 -16.43 8.72 3.92
CA ILE A 129 -15.55 9.67 4.60
C ILE A 129 -14.18 9.07 4.93
N GLY A 130 -13.87 7.88 4.40
CA GLY A 130 -12.59 7.20 4.53
C GLY A 130 -12.63 5.79 3.96
N GLY A 131 -11.48 5.16 3.90
CA GLY A 131 -11.25 3.87 3.25
C GLY A 131 -10.49 3.98 1.93
N ASP A 132 -9.99 5.15 1.53
CA ASP A 132 -9.14 5.37 0.34
C ASP A 132 -7.68 5.73 0.70
N GLU A 133 -7.33 5.66 1.98
CA GLU A 133 -6.05 6.14 2.48
C GLU A 133 -4.91 5.12 2.29
N ILE A 134 -3.67 5.62 2.18
CA ILE A 134 -2.44 4.84 2.27
C ILE A 134 -1.55 5.53 3.30
N ILE A 135 -1.30 4.88 4.43
CA ILE A 135 -0.65 5.50 5.59
C ILE A 135 0.51 4.64 6.07
N ILE A 136 1.70 5.22 6.23
CA ILE A 136 2.77 4.61 7.02
C ILE A 136 2.47 4.87 8.49
N SER A 137 2.10 3.82 9.22
CA SER A 137 1.67 3.90 10.62
C SER A 137 2.82 3.78 11.62
N SER A 138 3.85 2.99 11.30
CA SER A 138 5.09 2.91 12.07
C SER A 138 6.24 2.36 11.23
N ILE A 139 7.47 2.64 11.66
CA ILE A 139 8.70 2.08 11.12
C ILE A 139 9.42 1.40 12.28
N HIS A 140 9.67 0.10 12.17
CA HIS A 140 10.32 -0.68 13.21
C HIS A 140 11.78 -0.92 12.82
N LEU A 141 12.67 -0.60 13.75
CA LEU A 141 14.09 -0.88 13.65
C LEU A 141 14.39 -2.15 14.44
N LYS A 142 15.33 -2.94 13.96
CA LYS A 142 15.84 -4.10 14.68
C LYS A 142 16.53 -3.64 15.96
N ASP A 143 16.20 -4.29 17.08
CA ASP A 143 16.92 -4.09 18.33
C ASP A 143 18.37 -4.60 18.21
N GLU A 144 19.35 -3.81 18.67
CA GLU A 144 20.77 -4.20 18.74
C GLU A 144 21.06 -5.21 19.87
N SER A 145 20.08 -6.03 20.25
CA SER A 145 20.28 -7.06 21.26
C SER A 145 20.91 -8.29 20.61
N GLY A 146 22.24 -8.38 20.77
CA GLY A 146 23.06 -9.55 20.42
C GLY A 146 22.81 -10.79 21.28
#